data_AF-S4R730-F1
#
_entry.id   AF-S4R730-F1
#
_cell.length_a   1.000
_cell.length_b   1.000
_cell.length_c   1.000
_cell.angle_alpha   90.00
_cell.angle_beta   90.00
_cell.angle_gamma   90.00
#
_symmetry.space_group_name_H-M   'P 1'
#
loop_
_entity.id
_entity.type
_entity.pdbx_description
1 polymer ?
#
loop_
_entity_poly.entity_id
_entity_poly.type
_entity_poly.pdbx_seq_one_letter_code
_entity_poly.pdbx_strand_id
1 'polypeptide(L)'
;MPNSVPKQCEVIAESWRFDCYPERGAVVTEAMCAARNCCYVPVVTREGASNGGSRGIGVPWCFYGPGYGLYVAPAGGWVETPLGMEGNLTLVARSPYPRDVATVRLSVAMETDSRLRIRLTDATAPRFEVPVSVPNVSRRAPSQLYRVELTQEPPGILVVRRSTGAVLINTTVAPLVFADQFLSLSTRLPSTQIYGLGEHRAGLRQDVNWNRLSFWARDNPPTESTNLYGAHPVYLALEAGGAAHGVFLLNSNAM
;
A
#
# COMPACT_ATOMS: atom_id res chain seq x y z
N MET A 1 -15.45 20.90 26.41
CA MET A 1 -14.38 20.10 27.02
C MET A 1 -13.46 19.69 25.88
N PRO A 2 -12.13 19.91 25.94
CA PRO A 2 -11.27 19.47 24.86
C PRO A 2 -11.32 17.94 24.82
N ASN A 3 -11.76 17.38 23.69
CA ASN A 3 -11.81 15.94 23.49
C ASN A 3 -10.37 15.43 23.61
N SER A 4 -10.07 14.72 24.70
CA SER A 4 -8.77 14.09 24.88
C SER A 4 -8.53 13.10 23.75
N VAL A 5 -7.41 13.24 23.05
CA VAL A 5 -6.95 12.25 22.07
C VAL A 5 -6.97 10.87 22.73
N PRO A 6 -7.56 9.83 22.10
CA PRO A 6 -7.51 8.49 22.65
C PRO A 6 -6.05 8.07 22.90
N LYS A 7 -5.70 7.62 24.12
CA LYS A 7 -4.32 7.23 24.48
C LYS A 7 -3.66 6.26 23.49
N GLN A 8 -4.47 5.43 22.83
CA GLN A 8 -4.06 4.48 21.79
C GLN A 8 -3.55 5.13 20.49
N CYS A 9 -3.83 6.42 20.26
CA CYS A 9 -3.32 7.16 19.11
C CYS A 9 -1.91 7.69 19.34
N GLU A 10 -1.57 8.03 20.60
CA GLU A 10 -0.26 8.62 20.95
C GLU A 10 0.88 7.60 20.91
N VAL A 11 0.56 6.30 21.00
CA VAL A 11 1.56 5.23 20.96
C VAL A 11 2.10 4.93 19.56
N ILE A 12 1.45 5.46 18.50
CA ILE A 12 1.90 5.25 17.12
C ILE A 12 3.00 6.27 16.78
N ALA A 13 4.22 5.75 16.65
CA ALA A 13 5.38 6.52 16.23
C ALA A 13 5.13 7.23 14.89
N GLU A 14 5.65 8.43 14.71
CA GLU A 14 5.43 9.27 13.52
C GLU A 14 5.74 8.55 12.21
N SER A 15 6.83 7.78 12.15
CA SER A 15 7.23 7.00 10.98
C SER A 15 6.29 5.83 10.63
N TRP A 16 5.35 5.50 11.51
CA TRP A 16 4.36 4.44 11.37
C TRP A 16 2.93 4.98 11.18
N ARG A 17 2.78 6.29 11.01
CA ARG A 17 1.49 6.92 10.73
C ARG A 17 1.18 6.84 9.25
N PHE A 18 0.13 6.12 8.89
CA PHE A 18 -0.40 6.07 7.53
C PHE A 18 -1.56 7.07 7.39
N ASP A 19 -1.48 7.93 6.38
CA ASP A 19 -2.41 9.04 6.17
C ASP A 19 -3.84 8.54 5.93
N CYS A 20 -4.76 8.99 6.79
CA CYS A 20 -6.20 8.69 6.69
C CYS A 20 -6.98 9.79 5.96
N TYR A 21 -6.32 10.91 5.63
CA TYR A 21 -6.90 12.03 4.91
C TYR A 21 -5.96 12.52 3.77
N PRO A 22 -5.70 11.67 2.74
CA PRO A 22 -4.75 11.98 1.68
C PRO A 22 -5.23 13.05 0.69
N GLU A 23 -6.48 13.50 0.77
CA GLU A 23 -7.06 14.49 -0.13
C GLU A 23 -6.51 15.90 0.11
N ARG A 24 -6.00 16.54 -0.95
CA ARG A 24 -5.36 17.87 -0.89
C ARG A 24 -6.30 19.06 -0.91
N GLY A 25 -7.60 18.84 -1.01
CA GLY A 25 -8.59 19.91 -1.18
C GLY A 25 -8.83 20.75 0.07
N ALA A 26 -8.37 20.30 1.25
CA ALA A 26 -8.60 20.97 2.52
C ALA A 26 -7.47 20.73 3.51
N VAL A 27 -7.37 21.64 4.48
CA VAL A 27 -6.58 21.47 5.71
C VAL A 27 -7.34 20.50 6.61
N VAL A 28 -6.73 19.38 7.00
CA VAL A 28 -7.41 18.39 7.84
C VAL A 28 -7.57 18.91 9.27
N THR A 29 -8.82 18.99 9.72
CA THR A 29 -9.16 19.32 11.11
C THR A 29 -9.35 18.06 11.94
N GLU A 30 -9.26 18.19 13.26
CA GLU A 30 -9.55 17.09 14.20
C GLU A 30 -10.93 16.48 13.95
N ALA A 31 -11.96 17.32 13.76
CA ALA A 31 -13.32 16.88 13.49
C ALA A 31 -13.44 16.08 12.18
N MET A 32 -12.76 16.52 11.11
CA MET A 32 -12.74 15.80 9.83
C MET A 32 -12.06 14.43 9.97
N CYS A 33 -10.98 14.37 10.75
CA CYS A 33 -10.28 13.12 11.01
C CYS A 33 -11.11 12.15 11.87
N ALA A 34 -11.72 12.65 12.94
CA ALA A 34 -12.59 11.87 13.82
C ALA A 34 -13.83 11.33 13.07
N ALA A 35 -14.37 12.09 12.11
CA ALA A 35 -15.47 11.62 11.25
C ALA A 35 -15.10 10.40 10.39
N ARG A 36 -13.80 10.16 10.15
CA ARG A 36 -13.29 8.95 9.49
C ARG A 36 -12.87 7.84 10.45
N ASN A 37 -13.16 8.00 11.75
CA ASN A 37 -12.69 7.14 12.85
C ASN A 37 -11.16 7.00 12.91
N CYS A 38 -10.45 8.07 12.60
CA CYS A 38 -8.99 8.12 12.59
C CYS A 38 -8.42 8.90 13.77
N CYS A 39 -7.13 8.68 14.01
CA CYS A 39 -6.36 9.37 15.05
C CYS A 39 -5.89 10.73 14.55
N TYR A 40 -6.06 11.77 15.38
CA TYR A 40 -5.57 13.11 15.11
C TYR A 40 -4.51 13.53 16.14
N VAL A 41 -3.25 13.64 15.71
CA VAL A 41 -2.14 14.10 16.55
C VAL A 41 -1.27 15.06 15.73
N PRO A 42 -1.37 16.38 15.98
CA PRO A 42 -0.52 17.36 15.32
C PRO A 42 0.95 17.12 15.60
N VAL A 43 1.79 17.35 14.59
CA VAL A 43 3.26 17.27 14.70
C VAL A 43 3.81 18.68 14.81
N VAL A 44 4.53 18.95 15.91
CA VAL A 44 5.19 20.23 16.16
C VAL A 44 6.64 20.14 15.67
N THR A 45 6.92 20.61 14.46
CA THR A 45 8.31 20.75 13.99
C THR A 45 8.96 21.98 14.64
N ARG A 46 10.21 21.84 15.10
CA ARG A 46 10.97 22.91 15.80
C ARG A 46 11.43 24.06 14.90
N GLU A 47 11.07 24.08 13.64
CA GLU A 47 11.38 25.16 12.71
C GLU A 47 10.15 25.41 11.83
N GLY A 48 9.32 26.39 12.19
CA GLY A 48 8.44 27.21 11.32
C GLY A 48 7.65 26.61 10.13
N ALA A 49 7.69 25.32 9.88
CA ALA A 49 7.16 24.65 8.71
C ALA A 49 6.06 23.70 9.18
N SER A 50 4.87 24.28 9.34
CA SER A 50 3.61 23.57 9.51
C SER A 50 3.28 22.77 8.24
N ASN A 51 4.04 21.71 7.94
CA ASN A 51 3.82 20.92 6.72
C ASN A 51 2.82 19.78 6.90
N GLY A 52 2.32 19.52 8.12
CA GLY A 52 1.31 18.50 8.39
C GLY A 52 -0.14 19.02 8.49
N GLY A 53 -0.34 20.34 8.40
CA GLY A 53 -1.67 20.96 8.42
C GLY A 53 -2.17 21.42 7.04
N SER A 54 -1.28 21.97 6.20
CA SER A 54 -1.69 22.64 4.95
C SER A 54 -0.63 22.48 3.87
N ARG A 55 -0.96 21.77 2.79
CA ARG A 55 -0.26 21.71 1.47
C ARG A 55 1.08 20.95 1.34
N GLY A 56 1.76 20.56 2.42
CA GLY A 56 3.00 19.78 2.37
C GLY A 56 2.80 18.26 2.39
N ILE A 57 3.76 17.49 1.87
CA ILE A 57 3.87 16.04 2.14
C ILE A 57 4.77 15.91 3.37
N GLY A 58 4.31 15.25 4.42
CA GLY A 58 5.01 15.15 5.70
C GLY A 58 4.33 14.14 6.62
N VAL A 59 4.73 14.09 7.89
CA VAL A 59 4.09 13.22 8.89
C VAL A 59 2.60 13.61 9.00
N PRO A 60 1.66 12.68 8.76
CA PRO A 60 0.24 12.99 8.74
C PRO A 60 -0.28 13.28 10.15
N TRP A 61 -1.02 14.38 10.29
CA TRP A 61 -1.73 14.69 11.53
C TRP A 61 -2.93 13.77 11.72
N CYS A 62 -3.60 13.38 10.63
CA CYS A 62 -4.70 12.42 10.62
C CYS A 62 -4.24 11.07 10.07
N PHE A 63 -4.29 10.03 10.88
CA PHE A 63 -3.76 8.71 10.51
C PHE A 63 -4.62 7.57 11.04
N TYR A 64 -4.49 6.39 10.41
CA TYR A 64 -5.20 5.20 10.86
C TYR A 64 -4.79 4.81 12.29
N GLY A 65 -5.78 4.63 13.16
CA GLY A 65 -5.56 4.19 14.54
C GLY A 65 -5.39 2.68 14.67
N PRO A 66 -5.05 2.17 15.87
CA PRO A 66 -5.02 0.73 16.13
C PRO A 66 -6.40 0.10 15.87
N GLY A 67 -6.41 -1.09 15.25
CA GLY A 67 -7.64 -1.80 14.93
C GLY A 67 -8.42 -1.24 13.74
N TYR A 68 -7.90 -0.23 13.04
CA TYR A 68 -8.51 0.27 11.82
C TYR A 68 -8.40 -0.76 10.69
N GLY A 69 -9.53 -1.33 10.29
CA GLY A 69 -9.62 -2.31 9.22
C GLY A 69 -10.98 -2.24 8.54
N LEU A 70 -10.98 -2.27 7.21
CA LEU A 70 -12.23 -2.23 6.41
C LEU A 70 -12.70 -3.62 5.98
N TYR A 71 -11.78 -4.56 5.87
CA TYR A 71 -12.03 -5.92 5.41
C TYR A 71 -11.67 -6.95 6.49
N VAL A 72 -12.35 -8.09 6.46
CA VAL A 72 -12.00 -9.29 7.23
C VAL A 72 -11.63 -10.43 6.28
N ALA A 73 -10.74 -11.30 6.74
CA ALA A 73 -10.37 -12.54 6.05
C ALA A 73 -11.52 -13.57 6.06
N PRO A 74 -11.48 -14.57 5.16
CA PRO A 74 -12.47 -15.64 5.15
C PRO A 74 -12.41 -16.46 6.45
N ALA A 75 -13.55 -16.60 7.12
CA ALA A 75 -13.66 -17.29 8.41
C ALA A 75 -13.21 -18.77 8.37
N GLY A 76 -13.36 -19.43 7.21
CA GLY A 76 -12.92 -20.81 6.99
C GLY A 76 -11.44 -20.97 6.65
N GLY A 77 -10.65 -19.88 6.66
CA GLY A 77 -9.27 -19.91 6.22
C GLY A 77 -9.11 -19.61 4.73
N TRP A 78 -7.84 -19.49 4.32
CA TRP A 78 -7.45 -19.36 2.93
C TRP A 78 -7.50 -20.72 2.24
N VAL A 79 -7.97 -20.75 0.99
CA VAL A 79 -8.13 -21.98 0.21
C VAL A 79 -6.86 -22.22 -0.60
N GLU A 80 -6.25 -23.40 -0.47
CA GLU A 80 -5.14 -23.83 -1.33
C GLU A 80 -5.65 -24.15 -2.74
N THR A 81 -4.86 -23.77 -3.73
CA THR A 81 -5.08 -24.01 -5.15
C THR A 81 -3.83 -24.69 -5.74
N PRO A 82 -3.90 -25.27 -6.95
CA PRO A 82 -2.72 -25.84 -7.58
C PRO A 82 -1.54 -24.87 -7.81
N LEU A 83 -1.80 -23.54 -7.79
CA LEU A 83 -0.79 -22.49 -7.99
C LEU A 83 -0.35 -21.79 -6.70
N GLY A 84 -1.14 -21.85 -5.63
CA GLY A 84 -0.92 -21.06 -4.41
C GLY A 84 -2.19 -20.99 -3.58
N MET A 85 -2.63 -19.80 -3.19
CA MET A 85 -3.76 -19.63 -2.26
C MET A 85 -4.76 -18.60 -2.76
N GLU A 86 -6.01 -18.72 -2.36
CA GLU A 86 -7.03 -17.70 -2.61
C GLU A 86 -8.04 -17.57 -1.49
N GLY A 87 -8.79 -16.48 -1.49
CA GLY A 87 -9.89 -16.26 -0.57
C GLY A 87 -10.58 -14.92 -0.80
N ASN A 88 -11.79 -14.79 -0.25
CA ASN A 88 -12.56 -13.57 -0.34
C ASN A 88 -12.42 -12.76 0.96
N LEU A 89 -11.99 -11.51 0.81
CA LEU A 89 -12.04 -10.47 1.82
C LEU A 89 -13.42 -9.82 1.79
N THR A 90 -14.06 -9.70 2.95
CA THR A 90 -15.41 -9.12 3.06
C THR A 90 -15.36 -7.77 3.76
N LEU A 91 -15.99 -6.76 3.18
CA LEU A 91 -16.10 -5.42 3.74
C LEU A 91 -16.97 -5.44 5.00
N VAL A 92 -16.45 -4.91 6.11
CA VAL A 92 -17.16 -4.78 7.40
C VAL A 92 -17.31 -3.33 7.87
N ALA A 93 -16.51 -2.42 7.31
CA ALA A 93 -16.60 -0.99 7.55
C ALA A 93 -16.41 -0.23 6.24
N ARG A 94 -17.14 0.88 6.06
CA ARG A 94 -17.04 1.68 4.84
C ARG A 94 -15.83 2.60 4.87
N SER A 95 -15.21 2.78 3.71
CA SER A 95 -14.20 3.82 3.51
C SER A 95 -14.88 5.19 3.33
N PRO A 96 -14.14 6.31 3.41
CA PRO A 96 -14.67 7.62 3.06
C PRO A 96 -14.90 7.80 1.55
N TYR A 97 -14.54 6.82 0.72
CA TYR A 97 -14.65 6.88 -0.73
C TYR A 97 -15.96 6.25 -1.22
N PRO A 98 -16.57 6.77 -2.29
CA PRO A 98 -17.79 6.21 -2.82
C PRO A 98 -17.55 4.83 -3.46
N ARG A 99 -18.57 3.96 -3.38
CA ARG A 99 -18.60 2.64 -4.04
C ARG A 99 -17.47 1.71 -3.60
N ASP A 100 -17.40 1.43 -2.29
CA ASP A 100 -16.58 0.33 -1.76
C ASP A 100 -17.00 -1.01 -2.40
N VAL A 101 -16.01 -1.84 -2.73
CA VAL A 101 -16.25 -3.20 -3.23
C VAL A 101 -16.53 -4.13 -2.04
N ALA A 102 -17.73 -4.69 -1.97
CA ALA A 102 -18.16 -5.49 -0.81
C ALA A 102 -17.33 -6.77 -0.63
N THR A 103 -16.93 -7.41 -1.72
CA THR A 103 -16.18 -8.67 -1.70
C THR A 103 -14.98 -8.60 -2.64
N VAL A 104 -13.79 -8.58 -2.07
CA VAL A 104 -12.52 -8.56 -2.82
C VAL A 104 -11.92 -9.97 -2.82
N ARG A 105 -11.74 -10.55 -4.00
CA ARG A 105 -11.02 -11.82 -4.16
C ARG A 105 -9.51 -11.56 -4.15
N LEU A 106 -8.82 -12.14 -3.19
CA LEU A 106 -7.38 -12.25 -3.16
C LEU A 106 -6.98 -13.59 -3.80
N SER A 107 -6.11 -13.54 -4.82
CA SER A 107 -5.50 -14.71 -5.43
C SER A 107 -3.98 -14.57 -5.46
N VAL A 108 -3.29 -15.59 -4.96
CA VAL A 108 -1.84 -15.67 -4.85
C VAL A 108 -1.36 -16.85 -5.67
N ALA A 109 -0.59 -16.59 -6.73
CA ALA A 109 -0.03 -17.60 -7.61
C ALA A 109 1.50 -17.60 -7.52
N MET A 110 2.08 -18.73 -7.13
CA MET A 110 3.52 -18.93 -7.04
C MET A 110 4.05 -19.42 -8.39
N GLU A 111 4.13 -18.49 -9.34
CA GLU A 111 4.37 -18.76 -10.76
C GLU A 111 5.74 -19.41 -11.05
N THR A 112 6.80 -18.95 -10.41
CA THR A 112 8.15 -19.50 -10.61
C THR A 112 8.89 -19.57 -9.27
N ASP A 113 10.15 -19.99 -9.28
CA ASP A 113 11.00 -19.95 -8.08
C ASP A 113 11.24 -18.52 -7.56
N SER A 114 11.18 -17.53 -8.45
CA SER A 114 11.60 -16.15 -8.21
C SER A 114 10.50 -15.11 -8.47
N ARG A 115 9.34 -15.53 -9.00
CA ARG A 115 8.20 -14.65 -9.31
C ARG A 115 6.92 -15.13 -8.65
N LEU A 116 6.41 -14.29 -7.75
CA LEU A 116 5.10 -14.37 -7.14
C LEU A 116 4.13 -13.41 -7.85
N ARG A 117 2.89 -13.84 -8.07
CA ARG A 117 1.82 -12.96 -8.54
C ARG A 117 0.70 -12.89 -7.53
N ILE A 118 0.32 -11.67 -7.15
CA ILE A 118 -0.79 -11.37 -6.24
C ILE A 118 -1.83 -10.58 -7.03
N ARG A 119 -3.10 -10.94 -6.91
CA ARG A 119 -4.23 -10.24 -7.51
C ARG A 119 -5.27 -9.95 -6.45
N LEU A 120 -5.75 -8.71 -6.44
CA LEU A 120 -6.94 -8.29 -5.70
C LEU A 120 -7.96 -7.84 -6.74
N THR A 121 -9.10 -8.51 -6.81
CA THR A 121 -10.15 -8.21 -7.78
C THR A 121 -11.50 -8.13 -7.11
N ASP A 122 -12.43 -7.42 -7.72
CA ASP A 122 -13.84 -7.53 -7.33
C ASP A 122 -14.35 -8.94 -7.66
N ALA A 123 -14.92 -9.62 -6.67
CA ALA A 123 -15.40 -10.99 -6.82
C ALA A 123 -16.74 -11.08 -7.58
N THR A 124 -17.43 -9.95 -7.77
CA THR A 124 -18.79 -9.89 -8.31
C THR A 124 -18.86 -9.28 -9.69
N ALA A 125 -17.91 -8.40 -10.04
CA ALA A 125 -17.88 -7.73 -11.32
C ALA A 125 -16.45 -7.62 -11.87
N PRO A 126 -16.24 -7.88 -13.17
CA PRO A 126 -14.96 -7.60 -13.80
C PRO A 126 -14.68 -6.09 -13.78
N ARG A 127 -13.44 -5.73 -13.51
CA ARG A 127 -12.93 -4.35 -13.57
C ARG A 127 -11.94 -4.23 -14.71
N PHE A 128 -11.55 -3.00 -15.04
CA PHE A 128 -10.49 -2.77 -16.01
C PHE A 128 -9.19 -3.47 -15.58
N GLU A 129 -8.62 -4.24 -16.49
CA GLU A 129 -7.29 -4.84 -16.38
C GLU A 129 -6.45 -4.37 -17.57
N VAL A 130 -5.17 -4.08 -17.32
CA VAL A 130 -4.25 -3.64 -18.38
C VAL A 130 -4.14 -4.75 -19.44
N PRO A 131 -4.44 -4.48 -20.72
CA PRO A 131 -4.48 -5.50 -21.77
C PRO A 131 -3.07 -5.85 -22.27
N VAL A 132 -2.27 -6.46 -21.40
CA VAL A 132 -0.91 -6.93 -21.71
C VAL A 132 -0.82 -8.42 -21.48
N SER A 133 -0.07 -9.11 -22.34
CA SER A 133 0.23 -10.52 -22.13
C SER A 133 1.10 -10.68 -20.88
N VAL A 134 0.67 -11.56 -20.00
CA VAL A 134 1.38 -11.93 -18.77
C VAL A 134 1.74 -13.40 -18.86
N PRO A 135 2.84 -13.85 -18.23
CA PRO A 135 3.19 -15.26 -18.19
C PRO A 135 2.00 -16.11 -17.72
N ASN A 136 1.66 -17.14 -18.51
CA ASN A 136 0.62 -18.09 -18.13
C ASN A 136 1.28 -19.32 -17.52
N VAL A 137 0.94 -19.62 -16.26
CA VAL A 137 1.50 -20.73 -15.50
C VAL A 137 0.37 -21.59 -14.97
N SER A 138 0.49 -22.91 -15.11
CA SER A 138 -0.52 -23.88 -14.70
C SER A 138 -0.13 -24.70 -13.46
N ARG A 139 1.14 -24.64 -13.02
CA ARG A 139 1.63 -25.38 -11.85
C ARG A 139 2.51 -24.51 -10.97
N ARG A 140 2.36 -24.69 -9.66
CA ARG A 140 3.23 -24.09 -8.64
C ARG A 140 4.68 -24.50 -8.86
N ALA A 141 5.61 -23.56 -8.67
CA ALA A 141 7.04 -23.86 -8.73
C ALA A 141 7.45 -24.86 -7.63
N PRO A 142 8.36 -25.82 -7.90
CA PRO A 142 8.74 -26.84 -6.92
C PRO A 142 9.61 -26.30 -5.77
N SER A 143 10.40 -25.26 -6.02
CA SER A 143 11.30 -24.66 -5.03
C SER A 143 11.29 -23.14 -5.17
N GLN A 144 10.57 -22.44 -4.29
CA GLN A 144 10.52 -20.97 -4.29
C GLN A 144 11.61 -20.35 -3.43
N LEU A 145 12.20 -19.24 -3.88
CA LEU A 145 13.11 -18.39 -3.10
C LEU A 145 12.37 -17.60 -2.00
N TYR A 146 11.04 -17.59 -2.06
CA TYR A 146 10.15 -16.91 -1.13
C TYR A 146 9.16 -17.86 -0.48
N ARG A 147 8.61 -17.46 0.66
CA ARG A 147 7.42 -18.03 1.30
C ARG A 147 6.35 -16.95 1.43
N VAL A 148 5.09 -17.34 1.36
CA VAL A 148 3.95 -16.43 1.49
C VAL A 148 3.10 -16.87 2.66
N GLU A 149 2.72 -15.92 3.50
CA GLU A 149 1.77 -16.12 4.59
C GLU A 149 0.61 -15.13 4.42
N LEU A 150 -0.62 -15.63 4.55
CA LEU A 150 -1.82 -14.82 4.54
C LEU A 150 -2.40 -14.77 5.95
N THR A 151 -2.48 -13.57 6.53
CA THR A 151 -2.93 -13.38 7.91
C THR A 151 -4.45 -13.29 8.00
N GLN A 152 -5.01 -13.65 9.16
CA GLN A 152 -6.46 -13.57 9.42
C GLN A 152 -6.85 -12.23 10.03
N GLU A 153 -6.11 -11.77 11.04
CA GLU A 153 -6.43 -10.56 11.79
C GLU A 153 -5.14 -9.78 12.16
N PRO A 154 -4.91 -8.58 11.58
CA PRO A 154 -5.62 -8.05 10.41
C PRO A 154 -5.35 -8.90 9.16
N PRO A 155 -6.27 -8.93 8.18
CA PRO A 155 -6.03 -9.60 6.90
C PRO A 155 -4.89 -8.92 6.13
N GLY A 156 -3.96 -9.71 5.60
CA GLY A 156 -2.81 -9.17 4.89
C GLY A 156 -1.92 -10.25 4.29
N ILE A 157 -0.90 -9.79 3.57
CA ILE A 157 0.03 -10.61 2.80
C ILE A 157 1.44 -10.35 3.32
N LEU A 158 2.11 -11.42 3.73
CA LEU A 158 3.52 -11.41 4.05
C LEU A 158 4.28 -12.22 3.01
N VAL A 159 5.32 -11.62 2.42
CA VAL A 159 6.25 -12.30 1.53
C VAL A 159 7.62 -12.26 2.19
N VAL A 160 8.21 -13.42 2.40
CA VAL A 160 9.45 -13.56 3.16
C VAL A 160 10.48 -14.31 2.33
N ARG A 161 11.71 -13.79 2.27
CA ARG A 161 12.85 -14.48 1.64
C ARG A 161 13.18 -15.73 2.44
N ARG A 162 13.26 -16.89 1.80
CA ARG A 162 13.54 -18.16 2.51
C ARG A 162 14.94 -18.23 3.08
N SER A 163 15.94 -17.79 2.32
CA SER A 163 17.35 -17.95 2.69
C SER A 163 17.77 -17.12 3.91
N THR A 164 17.17 -15.94 4.10
CA THR A 164 17.55 -15.01 5.17
C THR A 164 16.45 -14.78 6.21
N GLY A 165 15.20 -15.17 5.92
CA GLY A 165 14.04 -14.84 6.74
C GLY A 165 13.60 -13.37 6.63
N ALA A 166 14.19 -12.57 5.73
CA ALA A 166 13.84 -11.16 5.57
C ALA A 166 12.40 -10.98 5.05
N VAL A 167 11.62 -10.13 5.70
CA VAL A 167 10.26 -9.76 5.26
C VAL A 167 10.36 -8.73 4.14
N LEU A 168 9.96 -9.13 2.93
CA LEU A 168 10.05 -8.34 1.71
C LEU A 168 8.80 -7.48 1.52
N ILE A 169 7.63 -8.07 1.76
CA ILE A 169 6.33 -7.44 1.71
C ILE A 169 5.60 -7.77 3.00
N ASN A 170 4.99 -6.77 3.62
CA ASN A 170 4.04 -6.95 4.70
C ASN A 170 2.94 -5.89 4.59
N THR A 171 1.75 -6.31 4.16
CA THR A 171 0.62 -5.41 3.95
C THR A 171 -0.23 -5.19 5.20
N THR A 172 0.08 -5.81 6.33
CA THR A 172 -0.69 -5.64 7.58
C THR A 172 -0.45 -4.29 8.26
N VAL A 173 0.38 -3.44 7.65
CA VAL A 173 0.82 -2.17 8.23
C VAL A 173 -0.20 -1.05 8.08
N ALA A 174 -1.14 -1.18 7.15
CA ALA A 174 -2.22 -0.22 6.93
C ALA A 174 -3.45 -0.96 6.36
N PRO A 175 -4.67 -0.40 6.51
CA PRO A 175 -5.88 -1.01 5.97
C PRO A 175 -5.85 -1.07 4.44
N LEU A 176 -6.37 -2.18 3.88
CA LEU A 176 -6.77 -2.23 2.47
C LEU A 176 -7.98 -1.31 2.26
N VAL A 177 -7.90 -0.41 1.28
CA VAL A 177 -9.06 0.32 0.75
C VAL A 177 -9.27 -0.12 -0.69
N PHE A 178 -10.46 -0.60 -1.02
CA PHE A 178 -10.79 -1.08 -2.36
C PHE A 178 -12.16 -0.54 -2.78
N ALA A 179 -12.16 0.70 -3.25
CA ALA A 179 -13.32 1.39 -3.81
C ALA A 179 -13.20 1.52 -5.33
N ASP A 180 -14.32 1.83 -5.98
CA ASP A 180 -14.40 1.88 -7.45
C ASP A 180 -13.37 2.82 -8.10
N GLN A 181 -13.01 3.92 -7.43
CA GLN A 181 -12.03 4.89 -7.94
C GLN A 181 -10.91 5.20 -6.95
N PHE A 182 -10.75 4.36 -5.92
CA PHE A 182 -9.66 4.51 -4.95
C PHE A 182 -9.21 3.15 -4.45
N LEU A 183 -7.98 2.79 -4.78
CA LEU A 183 -7.32 1.56 -4.34
C LEU A 183 -6.11 1.96 -3.49
N SER A 184 -6.01 1.45 -2.27
CA SER A 184 -4.86 1.67 -1.40
C SER A 184 -4.40 0.36 -0.79
N LEU A 185 -3.13 0.05 -1.00
CA LEU A 185 -2.42 -1.08 -0.41
C LEU A 185 -1.04 -0.57 0.01
N SER A 186 -0.71 -0.70 1.29
CA SER A 186 0.59 -0.31 1.82
C SER A 186 1.44 -1.55 2.12
N THR A 187 2.77 -1.38 2.14
CA THR A 187 3.68 -2.41 2.63
C THR A 187 4.84 -1.80 3.39
N ARG A 188 5.37 -2.53 4.38
CA ARG A 188 6.70 -2.26 4.92
C ARG A 188 7.77 -2.60 3.87
N LEU A 189 8.81 -1.79 3.78
CA LEU A 189 10.03 -2.11 3.02
C LEU A 189 11.12 -2.70 3.94
N PRO A 190 11.97 -3.61 3.46
CA PRO A 190 13.07 -4.18 4.24
C PRO A 190 14.23 -3.19 4.46
N SER A 191 14.33 -2.13 3.65
CA SER A 191 15.33 -1.07 3.78
C SER A 191 14.84 0.25 3.15
N THR A 192 15.62 1.32 3.31
CA THR A 192 15.40 2.62 2.67
C THR A 192 16.08 2.75 1.29
N GLN A 193 16.62 1.64 0.77
CA GLN A 193 17.37 1.58 -0.50
C GLN A 193 16.44 1.12 -1.62
N ILE A 194 15.57 2.02 -2.08
CA ILE A 194 14.58 1.77 -3.13
C ILE A 194 14.89 2.58 -4.40
N TYR A 195 14.67 1.95 -5.55
CA TYR A 195 15.03 2.43 -6.89
C TYR A 195 13.87 2.16 -7.87
N GLY A 196 13.75 2.91 -8.96
CA GLY A 196 12.67 2.75 -9.95
C GLY A 196 11.60 3.84 -9.84
N LEU A 197 10.32 3.51 -10.02
CA LEU A 197 9.17 4.41 -9.87
C LEU A 197 9.21 5.63 -10.81
N GLY A 198 9.41 5.38 -12.10
CA GLY A 198 9.49 6.41 -13.14
C GLY A 198 8.14 6.77 -13.78
N GLU A 199 8.01 7.89 -14.50
CA GLU A 199 9.08 8.84 -14.84
C GLU A 199 9.05 10.10 -13.97
N HIS A 200 10.17 10.39 -13.31
CA HIS A 200 10.35 11.56 -12.46
C HIS A 200 11.78 12.08 -12.58
N ARG A 201 11.97 13.40 -12.48
CA ARG A 201 13.31 14.00 -12.30
C ARG A 201 13.71 13.88 -10.83
N ALA A 202 14.50 12.87 -10.50
CA ALA A 202 14.99 12.61 -9.14
C ALA A 202 16.35 11.89 -9.18
N GLY A 203 16.98 11.72 -8.01
CA GLY A 203 18.13 10.82 -7.87
C GLY A 203 17.74 9.36 -8.14
N LEU A 204 18.71 8.53 -8.50
CA LEU A 204 18.47 7.11 -8.80
C LEU A 204 17.87 6.36 -7.58
N ARG A 205 18.42 6.63 -6.38
CA ARG A 205 17.84 6.18 -5.11
C ARG A 205 16.72 7.13 -4.72
N GLN A 206 15.55 6.58 -4.45
CA GLN A 206 14.37 7.35 -4.06
C GLN A 206 14.51 7.90 -2.63
N ASP A 207 13.97 9.11 -2.43
CA ASP A 207 13.77 9.66 -1.09
C ASP A 207 12.54 9.03 -0.45
N VAL A 208 12.70 8.50 0.76
CA VAL A 208 11.65 7.83 1.54
C VAL A 208 11.11 8.72 2.67
N ASN A 209 11.60 9.95 2.80
CA ASN A 209 11.14 10.89 3.81
C ASN A 209 9.88 11.61 3.33
N TRP A 210 8.72 10.95 3.49
CA TRP A 210 7.42 11.51 3.13
C TRP A 210 7.40 12.09 1.71
N ASN A 211 7.78 11.26 0.75
CA ASN A 211 7.79 11.61 -0.66
C ASN A 211 6.55 11.07 -1.36
N ARG A 212 6.11 11.74 -2.43
CA ARG A 212 5.01 11.27 -3.27
C ARG A 212 5.38 11.38 -4.74
N LEU A 213 5.29 10.25 -5.42
CA LEU A 213 5.54 10.09 -6.84
C LEU A 213 4.20 9.83 -7.51
N SER A 214 3.86 10.60 -8.55
CA SER A 214 2.57 10.51 -9.23
C SER A 214 2.76 9.95 -10.64
N PHE A 215 1.99 8.94 -10.99
CA PHE A 215 2.04 8.26 -12.27
C PHE A 215 0.84 8.69 -13.10
N TRP A 216 1.06 9.69 -13.94
CA TRP A 216 0.10 10.14 -14.93
C TRP A 216 0.87 10.72 -16.10
N ALA A 217 0.92 10.02 -17.22
CA ALA A 217 1.68 10.45 -18.39
C ALA A 217 1.27 11.86 -18.81
N ARG A 218 2.22 12.79 -18.80
CA ARG A 218 2.00 14.21 -19.03
C ARG A 218 3.16 14.82 -19.78
N ASP A 219 2.84 15.60 -20.80
CA ASP A 219 3.81 16.48 -21.45
C ASP A 219 4.19 17.61 -20.47
N ASN A 220 5.39 17.50 -19.91
CA ASN A 220 5.96 18.46 -18.98
C ASN A 220 7.49 18.40 -19.05
N PRO A 221 8.20 19.53 -19.20
CA PRO A 221 9.65 19.55 -19.15
C PRO A 221 10.15 18.90 -17.84
N PRO A 222 11.25 18.11 -17.87
CA PRO A 222 11.75 17.40 -16.69
C PRO A 222 11.95 18.33 -15.49
N THR A 223 10.98 18.28 -14.55
CA THR A 223 10.89 19.15 -13.38
C THR A 223 10.69 18.26 -12.15
N GLU A 224 11.40 18.57 -11.06
CA GLU A 224 11.26 17.84 -9.79
C GLU A 224 9.82 17.91 -9.27
N SER A 225 9.40 16.89 -8.51
CA SER A 225 8.08 16.84 -7.87
C SER A 225 6.88 16.91 -8.83
N THR A 226 7.07 16.54 -10.10
CA THR A 226 6.00 16.45 -11.09
C THR A 226 6.01 15.10 -11.81
N ASN A 227 4.82 14.64 -12.20
CA ASN A 227 4.67 13.53 -13.13
C ASN A 227 5.11 13.96 -14.54
N LEU A 228 5.82 13.07 -15.24
CA LEU A 228 6.38 13.30 -16.57
C LEU A 228 5.75 12.37 -17.62
N TYR A 229 6.47 12.02 -18.68
CA TYR A 229 5.92 11.38 -19.87
C TYR A 229 5.56 9.90 -19.65
N GLY A 230 6.32 9.19 -18.82
CA GLY A 230 6.15 7.76 -18.56
C GLY A 230 5.49 7.41 -17.22
N ALA A 231 4.92 6.21 -17.17
CA ALA A 231 4.42 5.58 -15.95
C ALA A 231 4.95 4.15 -15.82
N HIS A 232 5.87 3.94 -14.88
CA HIS A 232 6.59 2.69 -14.63
C HIS A 232 6.47 2.35 -13.13
N PRO A 233 5.33 1.80 -12.69
CA PRO A 233 5.06 1.44 -11.29
C PRO A 233 5.80 0.14 -10.91
N VAL A 234 7.13 0.19 -11.05
CA VAL A 234 8.06 -0.88 -10.70
C VAL A 234 9.13 -0.30 -9.79
N TYR A 235 9.44 -1.01 -8.71
CA TYR A 235 10.59 -0.69 -7.88
C TYR A 235 11.49 -1.89 -7.64
N LEU A 236 12.75 -1.62 -7.34
CA LEU A 236 13.72 -2.55 -6.80
C LEU A 236 14.14 -2.06 -5.42
N ALA A 237 14.13 -2.95 -4.44
CA ALA A 237 14.59 -2.67 -3.09
C ALA A 237 15.78 -3.56 -2.74
N LEU A 238 16.88 -2.93 -2.32
CA LEU A 238 18.04 -3.64 -1.80
C LEU A 238 17.81 -4.05 -0.34
N GLU A 239 18.30 -5.22 0.02
CA GLU A 239 18.24 -5.78 1.37
C GLU A 239 19.63 -5.73 2.01
N ALA A 240 19.66 -5.90 3.34
CA ALA A 240 20.92 -6.11 4.04
C ALA A 240 21.64 -7.34 3.46
N GLY A 241 22.95 -7.23 3.24
CA GLY A 241 23.76 -8.28 2.62
C GLY A 241 23.76 -8.30 1.09
N GLY A 242 23.11 -7.32 0.43
CA GLY A 242 23.21 -7.12 -1.03
C GLY A 242 22.22 -7.93 -1.87
N ALA A 243 21.34 -8.73 -1.23
CA ALA A 243 20.19 -9.30 -1.90
C ALA A 243 19.21 -8.19 -2.33
N ALA A 244 18.30 -8.51 -3.26
CA ALA A 244 17.29 -7.57 -3.72
C ALA A 244 16.00 -8.28 -4.11
N HIS A 245 14.90 -7.55 -4.08
CA HIS A 245 13.65 -7.95 -4.70
C HIS A 245 13.06 -6.77 -5.49
N GLY A 246 12.18 -7.10 -6.44
CA GLY A 246 11.43 -6.11 -7.19
C GLY A 246 9.93 -6.33 -7.05
N VAL A 247 9.17 -5.24 -7.17
CA VAL A 247 7.72 -5.26 -7.21
C VAL A 247 7.25 -4.47 -8.42
N PHE A 248 6.32 -5.05 -9.16
CA PHE A 248 5.66 -4.41 -10.29
C PHE A 248 4.15 -4.43 -10.06
N LEU A 249 3.54 -3.25 -10.07
CA LEU A 249 2.09 -3.09 -10.01
C LEU A 249 1.54 -2.94 -11.42
N LEU A 250 0.86 -3.98 -11.93
CA LEU A 250 0.21 -3.92 -13.24
C LEU A 250 -1.13 -3.16 -13.14
N ASN A 251 -1.05 -1.83 -13.12
CA ASN A 251 -2.18 -0.91 -13.13
C ASN A 251 -1.80 0.33 -13.96
N SER A 252 -2.70 0.81 -14.84
CA SER A 252 -2.44 1.95 -15.73
C SER A 252 -3.37 3.15 -15.47
N ASN A 253 -4.10 3.15 -14.36
CA ASN A 253 -4.84 4.33 -13.92
C ASN A 253 -3.86 5.38 -13.36
N ALA A 254 -4.33 6.63 -13.23
CA ALA A 254 -3.61 7.62 -12.44
C ALA A 254 -3.44 7.11 -11.00
N MET A 255 -2.22 7.21 -10.47
CA MET A 255 -1.88 6.83 -9.09
C MET A 255 -0.82 7.75 -8.49
#